data_AF-A0A9P5BV06-F1
#
_entry.id   AF-A0A9P5BV06-F1
#
_cell.length_a   1.000
_cell.length_b   1.000
_cell.length_c   1.000
_cell.angle_alpha   90.00
_cell.angle_beta   90.00
_cell.angle_gamma   90.00
#
_symmetry.space_group_name_H-M   'P 1'
#
loop_
_entity.id
_entity.type
_entity.pdbx_description
1 polymer ?
#
loop_
_entity_poly.entity_id
_entity_poly.type
_entity_poly.pdbx_seq_one_letter_code
_entity_poly.pdbx_strand_id
1 'polypeptide(L)'
;MASGSRAGRAFPGAEYPLHQKQYQEFMDRIRCAWPRTAALPCLRSADVLDIQFVSSAIYSASEHNITWPGQPVSSCALLDATTSSSTMNSISFAIDIPVSSTTDDGSCIVPPDPQTNNDFVAIWRNLAPGLPADDLNDLQRLYPEPSNGLTNSSDLSFVSTQFQRR
;
A
#
# COMPACT_ATOMS: atom_id res chain seq x y z
N MET A 1 7.39 7.83 -16.52
CA MET A 1 6.52 7.46 -15.39
C MET A 1 6.31 8.70 -14.52
N ALA A 2 5.12 8.92 -13.99
CA ALA A 2 4.80 10.08 -13.15
C ALA A 2 4.20 9.63 -11.82
N SER A 3 4.77 10.10 -10.70
CA SER A 3 4.38 9.80 -9.30
C SER A 3 4.13 8.31 -9.03
N GLY A 4 4.95 7.45 -9.61
CA GLY A 4 4.78 6.00 -9.48
C GLY A 4 5.98 5.22 -10.02
N SER A 5 6.21 4.06 -9.43
CA SER A 5 7.23 3.12 -9.89
C SER A 5 6.83 1.69 -9.56
N ARG A 6 7.49 0.72 -10.23
CA ARG A 6 7.34 -0.69 -9.92
C ARG A 6 7.76 -1.03 -8.47
N ALA A 7 8.59 -0.20 -7.84
CA ALA A 7 9.00 -0.37 -6.44
C ALA A 7 8.15 0.44 -5.43
N GLY A 8 7.13 1.18 -5.88
CA GLY A 8 6.36 2.10 -5.02
C GLY A 8 5.62 1.41 -3.88
N ARG A 9 5.22 0.16 -4.06
CA ARG A 9 4.87 -0.76 -2.97
C ARG A 9 5.63 -2.04 -3.22
N ALA A 10 6.35 -2.55 -2.23
CA ALA A 10 7.08 -3.81 -2.33
C ALA A 10 6.06 -4.94 -2.49
N PHE A 11 5.62 -5.21 -3.73
CA PHE A 11 4.59 -6.18 -4.09
C PHE A 11 4.91 -7.53 -3.44
N PRO A 12 4.29 -7.87 -2.30
CA PRO A 12 4.70 -9.07 -1.59
C PRO A 12 4.06 -10.30 -2.24
N GLY A 13 4.50 -11.49 -1.84
CA GLY A 13 3.96 -12.75 -2.35
C GLY A 13 2.48 -12.97 -2.03
N ALA A 14 1.88 -14.00 -2.62
CA ALA A 14 0.46 -14.36 -2.41
C ALA A 14 0.16 -14.71 -0.95
N GLU A 15 1.16 -15.24 -0.24
CA GLU A 15 1.09 -15.64 1.17
C GLU A 15 1.23 -14.47 2.14
N TYR A 16 1.33 -13.23 1.64
CA TYR A 16 1.38 -12.07 2.50
C TYR A 16 0.07 -11.96 3.30
N PRO A 17 0.11 -11.76 4.64
CA PRO A 17 -1.08 -11.84 5.48
C PRO A 17 -2.23 -10.92 5.04
N LEU A 18 -1.92 -9.71 4.55
CA LEU A 18 -2.93 -8.79 4.05
C LEU A 18 -3.63 -9.34 2.80
N HIS A 19 -2.89 -9.95 1.87
CA HIS A 19 -3.45 -10.55 0.66
C HIS A 19 -4.39 -11.71 1.01
N GLN A 20 -3.98 -12.59 1.93
CA GLN A 20 -4.82 -13.70 2.38
C GLN A 20 -6.10 -13.21 3.03
N LYS A 21 -6.02 -12.21 3.92
CA LYS A 21 -7.18 -11.59 4.58
C LYS A 21 -8.15 -10.98 3.56
N GLN A 22 -7.65 -10.17 2.63
CA GLN A 22 -8.46 -9.52 1.60
C GLN A 22 -9.11 -10.53 0.66
N TYR A 23 -8.36 -11.57 0.27
CA TYR A 23 -8.87 -12.64 -0.56
C TYR A 23 -9.99 -13.41 0.15
N GLN A 24 -9.80 -13.77 1.42
CA GLN A 24 -10.82 -14.45 2.22
C GLN A 24 -12.07 -13.58 2.36
N GLU A 25 -11.92 -12.31 2.71
CA GLU A 25 -13.04 -11.37 2.82
C GLU A 25 -13.83 -11.24 1.52
N PHE A 26 -13.13 -11.18 0.38
CA PHE A 26 -13.77 -11.14 -0.94
C PHE A 26 -14.56 -12.42 -1.22
N MET A 27 -13.96 -13.59 -1.01
CA MET A 27 -14.61 -14.89 -1.25
C MET A 27 -15.83 -15.10 -0.35
N ASP A 28 -15.73 -14.71 0.92
CA ASP A 28 -16.83 -14.81 1.90
C ASP A 28 -18.02 -13.94 1.48
N ARG A 29 -17.76 -12.70 1.03
CA ARG A 29 -18.81 -11.76 0.60
C ARG A 29 -19.49 -12.20 -0.71
N ILE A 30 -18.73 -12.77 -1.65
CA ILE A 30 -19.26 -13.33 -2.90
C ILE A 30 -19.90 -14.72 -2.68
N ARG A 31 -19.74 -15.30 -1.49
CA ARG A 31 -20.23 -16.64 -1.11
C ARG A 31 -19.62 -17.77 -1.96
N CYS A 32 -18.36 -17.60 -2.35
CA CYS A 32 -17.60 -18.65 -3.03
C CYS A 32 -16.77 -19.44 -2.03
N ALA A 33 -16.90 -20.77 -2.07
CA ALA A 33 -16.21 -21.66 -1.16
C ALA A 33 -14.74 -21.86 -1.53
N TRP A 34 -13.93 -22.11 -0.51
CA TRP A 34 -12.62 -22.75 -0.61
C TRP A 34 -12.81 -24.29 -0.69
N PRO A 35 -11.99 -25.08 -1.42
CA PRO A 35 -10.64 -24.83 -1.93
C PRO A 35 -10.53 -24.23 -3.35
N ARG A 36 -9.30 -23.82 -3.71
CA ARG A 36 -8.91 -23.17 -4.99
C ARG A 36 -9.51 -23.79 -6.26
N THR A 37 -9.69 -25.10 -6.29
CA THR A 37 -10.25 -25.84 -7.43
C THR A 37 -11.73 -25.54 -7.69
N ALA A 38 -12.48 -25.14 -6.66
CA ALA A 38 -13.89 -24.73 -6.75
C ALA A 38 -14.07 -23.20 -6.83
N ALA A 39 -13.06 -22.43 -6.42
CA ALA A 39 -13.12 -20.97 -6.36
C ALA A 39 -13.35 -20.32 -7.74
N LEU A 40 -12.56 -20.69 -8.76
CA LEU A 40 -12.64 -20.06 -10.08
C LEU A 40 -13.97 -20.31 -10.82
N PRO A 41 -14.52 -21.54 -10.86
CA PRO A 41 -15.85 -21.77 -11.41
C PRO A 41 -16.92 -20.95 -10.71
N CYS A 42 -16.90 -20.88 -9.37
CA CYS A 42 -17.85 -20.09 -8.60
C CYS A 42 -17.78 -18.60 -8.93
N LEU A 43 -16.57 -18.02 -8.93
CA LEU A 43 -16.37 -16.61 -9.28
C LEU A 43 -16.83 -16.28 -10.71
N ARG A 44 -16.62 -17.20 -11.67
CA ARG A 44 -17.09 -17.05 -13.05
C ARG A 44 -18.61 -17.13 -13.19
N SER A 45 -19.30 -17.78 -12.25
CA SER A 45 -20.76 -17.85 -12.20
C SER A 45 -21.43 -16.74 -11.37
N ALA A 46 -20.66 -16.00 -10.58
CA ALA A 46 -21.19 -14.92 -9.75
C ALA A 46 -21.66 -13.75 -10.62
N ASP A 47 -22.65 -13.01 -10.12
CA ASP A 47 -23.12 -11.79 -10.79
C ASP A 47 -21.99 -10.76 -10.83
N VAL A 48 -21.77 -10.16 -11.99
CA VAL A 48 -20.76 -9.10 -12.17
C VAL A 48 -21.03 -7.89 -11.28
N LEU A 49 -22.29 -7.58 -10.99
CA LEU A 49 -22.69 -6.50 -10.09
C LEU A 49 -22.30 -6.81 -8.63
N ASP A 50 -22.42 -8.07 -8.20
CA ASP A 50 -21.97 -8.49 -6.88
C ASP A 50 -20.44 -8.39 -6.78
N ILE A 51 -19.72 -8.85 -7.80
CA ILE A 51 -18.26 -8.72 -7.88
C ILE A 51 -17.83 -7.26 -7.79
N GLN A 52 -18.46 -6.38 -8.56
CA GLN A 52 -18.16 -4.95 -8.56
C GLN A 52 -18.46 -4.33 -7.19
N PHE A 53 -19.66 -4.57 -6.64
CA PHE A 53 -20.08 -4.01 -5.36
C PHE A 53 -19.14 -4.43 -4.22
N VAL A 54 -18.84 -5.72 -4.12
CA VAL A 54 -17.94 -6.24 -3.08
C VAL A 54 -16.53 -5.69 -3.26
N SER A 55 -16.01 -5.66 -4.49
CA SER A 55 -14.66 -5.12 -4.76
C SER A 55 -14.56 -3.65 -4.37
N SER A 56 -15.56 -2.83 -4.75
CA SER A 56 -15.63 -1.42 -4.37
C SER A 56 -15.73 -1.25 -2.86
N ALA A 57 -16.55 -2.05 -2.17
CA ALA A 57 -16.68 -1.97 -0.72
C ALA A 57 -15.37 -2.29 0.02
N ILE A 58 -14.63 -3.32 -0.40
CA ILE A 58 -13.33 -3.67 0.19
C ILE A 58 -12.30 -2.58 -0.13
N TYR A 59 -12.30 -2.04 -1.35
CA TYR A 59 -11.43 -0.93 -1.74
C TYR A 59 -11.66 0.30 -0.86
N SER A 60 -12.91 0.77 -0.73
CA SER A 60 -13.26 1.94 0.08
C SER A 60 -12.92 1.73 1.56
N ALA A 61 -13.16 0.54 2.12
CA ALA A 61 -12.77 0.21 3.49
C ALA A 61 -11.24 0.21 3.71
N SER A 62 -10.45 0.15 2.64
CA SER A 62 -8.99 0.11 2.68
C SER A 62 -8.33 1.48 2.47
N GLU A 63 -9.09 2.53 2.12
CA GLU A 63 -8.53 3.85 1.79
C GLU A 63 -7.79 4.48 2.97
N HIS A 64 -8.45 4.61 4.12
CA HIS A 64 -7.83 5.23 5.31
C HIS A 64 -6.68 4.40 5.88
N ASN A 65 -6.73 3.08 5.69
CA ASN A 65 -5.63 2.20 6.10
C ASN A 65 -4.52 2.12 5.05
N ILE A 66 -4.69 2.69 3.85
CA ILE A 66 -3.71 2.64 2.75
C ILE A 66 -3.36 1.17 2.38
N THR A 67 -4.31 0.26 2.57
CA THR A 67 -4.16 -1.19 2.37
C THR A 67 -4.96 -1.63 1.15
N TRP A 68 -4.91 -0.91 0.03
CA TRP A 68 -5.77 -1.20 -1.12
C TRP A 68 -5.64 -2.65 -1.61
N PRO A 69 -6.76 -3.36 -1.87
CA PRO A 69 -6.76 -4.75 -2.32
C PRO A 69 -6.36 -4.89 -3.79
N GLY A 70 -6.14 -6.13 -4.24
CA GLY A 70 -5.93 -6.45 -5.66
C GLY A 70 -4.57 -5.97 -6.21
N GLN A 71 -3.56 -5.88 -5.35
CA GLN A 71 -2.23 -5.46 -5.76
C GLN A 71 -1.52 -6.55 -6.58
N PRO A 72 -0.57 -6.18 -7.45
CA PRO A 72 0.36 -7.12 -8.04
C PRO A 72 1.07 -7.96 -6.97
N VAL A 73 1.35 -9.21 -7.31
CA VAL A 73 1.97 -10.20 -6.41
C VAL A 73 3.31 -10.65 -7.00
N SER A 74 4.38 -10.61 -6.22
CA SER A 74 5.69 -11.13 -6.64
C SER A 74 5.72 -12.66 -6.69
N SER A 75 6.74 -13.21 -7.34
CA SER A 75 6.96 -14.65 -7.49
C SER A 75 5.84 -15.36 -8.27
N CYS A 76 5.23 -14.65 -9.22
CA CYS A 76 4.38 -15.22 -10.26
C CYS A 76 5.10 -15.13 -11.61
N ALA A 77 4.67 -15.92 -12.60
CA ALA A 77 5.34 -16.04 -13.90
C ALA A 77 5.60 -14.72 -14.67
N LEU A 78 4.92 -13.64 -14.31
CA LEU A 78 5.13 -12.30 -14.89
C LEU A 78 6.05 -11.41 -14.03
N LEU A 79 6.10 -11.67 -12.73
CA LEU A 79 6.86 -10.91 -11.73
C LEU A 79 7.71 -11.90 -10.90
N ASP A 80 8.64 -12.57 -11.57
CA ASP A 80 9.42 -13.68 -11.00
C ASP A 80 10.29 -13.28 -9.79
N ALA A 81 10.61 -11.98 -9.66
CA ALA A 81 11.40 -11.44 -8.58
C ALA A 81 10.83 -10.10 -8.08
N THR A 82 11.28 -9.66 -6.89
CA THR A 82 10.92 -8.33 -6.39
C THR A 82 11.53 -7.25 -7.27
N THR A 83 10.87 -6.11 -7.36
CA THR A 83 11.28 -5.06 -8.30
C THR A 83 12.64 -4.46 -7.96
N SER A 84 13.00 -4.39 -6.68
CA SER A 84 14.34 -4.00 -6.23
C SER A 84 15.41 -4.97 -6.74
N SER A 85 15.18 -6.28 -6.60
CA SER A 85 16.10 -7.31 -7.08
C SER A 85 16.21 -7.33 -8.60
N SER A 86 15.10 -7.17 -9.35
CA SER A 86 15.12 -7.11 -10.81
C SER A 86 15.92 -5.92 -11.32
N THR A 87 15.77 -4.75 -10.68
CA THR A 87 16.54 -3.55 -11.04
C THR A 87 18.03 -3.72 -10.73
N MET A 88 18.40 -4.23 -9.56
CA MET A 88 19.81 -4.49 -9.21
C MET A 88 20.46 -5.49 -10.16
N ASN A 89 19.71 -6.48 -10.64
CA ASN A 89 20.20 -7.52 -11.54
C ASN A 89 20.10 -7.15 -13.04
N SER A 90 19.79 -5.90 -13.38
CA SER A 90 19.62 -5.41 -14.76
C SER A 90 18.59 -6.21 -15.58
N ILE A 91 17.58 -6.80 -14.92
CA ILE A 91 16.50 -7.55 -15.56
C ILE A 91 15.39 -6.58 -15.99
N SER A 92 15.77 -5.61 -16.81
CA SER A 92 14.87 -4.58 -17.35
C SER A 92 15.30 -4.15 -18.74
N PHE A 93 14.34 -3.69 -19.54
CA PHE A 93 14.64 -3.10 -20.84
C PHE A 93 15.51 -1.85 -20.66
N ALA A 94 16.61 -1.79 -21.40
CA ALA A 94 17.51 -0.64 -21.45
C ALA A 94 16.93 0.41 -22.42
N ILE A 95 16.03 1.23 -21.89
CA ILE A 95 15.43 2.37 -22.60
C ILE A 95 15.42 3.59 -21.68
N ASP A 96 15.53 4.78 -22.27
CA ASP A 96 15.44 6.03 -21.52
C ASP A 96 13.98 6.30 -21.13
N ILE A 97 13.72 6.37 -19.82
CA ILE A 97 12.38 6.60 -19.28
C ILE A 97 12.40 7.88 -18.45
N PRO A 98 11.76 8.98 -18.89
CA PRO A 98 11.59 10.15 -18.04
C PRO A 98 10.73 9.79 -16.83
N VAL A 99 11.18 10.18 -15.64
CA VAL A 99 10.54 9.92 -14.34
C VAL A 99 10.31 11.23 -13.61
N SER A 100 9.13 11.40 -13.01
CA SER A 100 8.79 12.57 -12.19
C SER A 100 8.02 12.17 -10.93
N SER A 101 8.07 13.04 -9.91
CA SER A 101 7.26 12.97 -8.68
C SER A 101 6.84 14.38 -8.27
N THR A 102 5.89 14.49 -7.34
CA THR A 102 5.57 15.77 -6.67
C THR A 102 6.28 15.86 -5.31
N THR A 103 6.33 17.06 -4.73
CA THR A 103 7.04 17.32 -3.46
C THR A 103 6.49 16.48 -2.30
N ASP A 104 5.15 16.39 -2.20
CA ASP A 104 4.44 15.75 -1.10
C ASP A 104 3.46 14.69 -1.63
N ASP A 105 3.94 13.79 -2.50
CA ASP A 105 3.14 12.72 -3.15
C ASP A 105 2.33 11.87 -2.14
N GLY A 106 2.82 11.72 -0.91
CA GLY A 106 2.14 10.96 0.15
C GLY A 106 1.04 11.72 0.88
N SER A 107 1.02 13.05 0.81
CA SER A 107 0.11 13.88 1.62
C SER A 107 -1.36 13.67 1.30
N CYS A 108 -1.69 13.30 0.06
CA CYS A 108 -3.08 13.10 -0.37
C CYS A 108 -3.65 11.71 -0.01
N ILE A 109 -2.79 10.78 0.39
CA ILE A 109 -3.19 9.39 0.71
C ILE A 109 -3.07 9.05 2.19
N VAL A 110 -2.28 9.82 2.94
CA VAL A 110 -2.19 9.69 4.39
C VAL A 110 -3.46 10.29 5.00
N PRO A 111 -4.14 9.58 5.92
CA PRO A 111 -5.27 10.15 6.64
C PRO A 111 -4.90 11.50 7.27
N PRO A 112 -5.84 12.44 7.39
CA PRO A 112 -5.59 13.75 8.01
C PRO A 112 -5.56 13.71 9.55
N ASP A 113 -5.89 12.58 10.17
CA ASP A 113 -5.98 12.45 11.63
C ASP A 113 -4.65 12.21 12.42
N PRO A 114 -3.54 11.68 11.85
CA PRO A 114 -2.34 11.38 12.61
C PRO A 114 -1.61 12.68 12.96
N GLN A 115 -1.57 13.01 14.25
CA GLN A 115 -0.93 14.25 14.75
C GLN A 115 0.24 13.98 15.68
N THR A 116 0.44 12.72 16.07
CA THR A 116 1.48 12.32 17.00
C THR A 116 2.42 11.30 16.39
N ASN A 117 3.59 11.17 17.00
CA ASN A 117 4.58 10.17 16.59
C ASN A 117 4.03 8.75 16.68
N ASN A 118 3.14 8.51 17.65
CA ASN A 118 2.48 7.22 17.82
C ASN A 118 1.58 6.90 16.63
N ASP A 119 0.88 7.90 16.09
CA ASP A 119 0.04 7.74 14.89
C ASP A 119 0.92 7.47 13.65
N PHE A 120 2.03 8.19 13.52
CA PHE A 120 3.03 7.94 12.48
C PHE A 120 3.55 6.50 12.51
N VAL A 121 3.96 6.01 13.70
CA VAL A 121 4.43 4.63 13.88
C VAL A 121 3.30 3.62 13.61
N ALA A 122 2.07 3.93 14.01
CA ALA A 122 0.92 3.05 13.76
C ALA A 122 0.64 2.88 12.26
N ILE A 123 0.76 3.95 11.47
CA ILE A 123 0.64 3.90 10.01
C ILE A 123 1.69 2.95 9.43
N TRP A 124 2.96 3.08 9.83
CA TRP A 124 4.02 2.21 9.34
C TRP A 124 3.86 0.75 9.74
N ARG A 125 3.39 0.48 10.96
CA ARG A 125 3.07 -0.90 11.38
C ARG A 125 1.94 -1.52 10.58
N ASN A 126 0.98 -0.71 10.13
CA ASN A 126 -0.10 -1.16 9.28
C ASN A 126 0.36 -1.37 7.83
N LEU A 127 1.17 -0.45 7.29
CA LEU A 127 1.69 -0.50 5.92
C LEU A 127 2.76 -1.59 5.72
N ALA A 128 3.59 -1.80 6.74
CA ALA A 128 4.71 -2.73 6.73
C ALA A 128 4.77 -3.53 8.06
N PRO A 129 3.81 -4.43 8.33
CA PRO A 129 3.76 -5.24 9.55
C PRO A 129 4.99 -6.11 9.80
N GLY A 130 5.79 -6.39 8.76
CA GLY A 130 7.05 -7.11 8.88
C GLY A 130 8.26 -6.24 9.23
N LEU A 131 8.08 -4.92 9.40
CA LEU A 131 9.17 -3.99 9.68
C LEU A 131 9.66 -4.18 11.14
N PRO A 132 10.95 -4.48 11.36
CA PRO A 132 11.53 -4.64 12.69
C PRO A 132 11.39 -3.38 13.56
N ALA A 133 11.44 -3.57 14.88
CA ALA A 133 11.37 -2.46 15.84
C ALA A 133 12.54 -1.47 15.66
N ASP A 134 13.74 -1.97 15.32
CA ASP A 134 14.91 -1.13 15.07
C ASP A 134 14.71 -0.22 13.85
N ASP A 135 14.15 -0.75 12.76
CA ASP A 135 13.84 0.03 11.56
C ASP A 135 12.73 1.07 11.83
N LEU A 136 11.76 0.76 12.68
CA LEU A 136 10.76 1.72 13.14
C LEU A 136 11.40 2.85 13.99
N ASN A 137 12.43 2.55 14.79
CA ASN A 137 13.18 3.58 15.52
C ASN A 137 13.98 4.46 14.58
N ASP A 138 14.58 3.89 13.54
CA ASP A 138 15.26 4.65 12.50
C ASP A 138 14.30 5.58 11.74
N LEU A 139 13.09 5.11 11.42
CA LEU A 139 12.06 5.96 10.79
C LEU A 139 11.72 7.18 11.66
N GLN A 140 11.51 7.00 12.96
CA GLN A 140 11.21 8.10 13.88
C GLN A 140 12.38 9.11 13.99
N ARG A 141 13.62 8.62 13.91
CA ARG A 141 14.82 9.48 13.91
C ARG A 141 14.96 10.27 12.61
N LEU A 142 14.65 9.65 11.47
CA LEU A 142 14.73 10.27 10.14
C LEU A 142 13.57 11.24 9.88
N TYR A 143 12.39 10.96 10.45
CA TYR A 143 11.17 11.77 10.35
C TYR A 143 10.71 12.18 11.76
N PRO A 144 11.45 13.06 12.45
CA PRO A 144 11.10 13.44 13.82
C PRO A 144 9.78 14.21 13.86
N GLU A 145 9.10 14.12 15.00
CA GLU A 145 7.90 14.90 15.32
C GLU A 145 8.06 16.37 14.90
N PRO A 146 6.99 17.00 14.38
CA PRO A 146 6.96 18.44 14.24
C PRO A 146 7.16 19.07 15.64
N SER A 147 8.26 19.77 15.86
CA SER A 147 8.50 20.46 17.13
C SER A 147 7.39 21.50 17.39
N ASN A 148 6.67 21.34 18.49
CA ASN A 148 5.66 22.24 19.07
C ASN A 148 5.60 23.64 18.43
N GLY A 149 4.61 23.88 17.56
CA GLY A 149 4.00 25.20 17.42
C GLY A 149 4.68 26.25 16.54
N LEU A 150 5.50 25.87 15.55
CA LEU A 150 5.83 26.79 14.44
C LEU A 150 5.27 26.26 13.11
N THR A 151 4.00 25.85 13.11
CA THR A 151 3.21 26.00 11.89
C THR A 151 2.94 27.49 11.77
N ASN A 152 3.56 28.16 10.79
CA ASN A 152 3.06 29.46 10.37
C ASN A 152 1.55 29.27 10.11
N SER A 153 0.72 30.15 10.65
CA SER A 153 -0.76 30.06 10.64
C SER A 153 -1.41 30.06 9.25
N SER A 154 -0.62 29.80 8.21
CA SER A 154 -0.98 29.68 6.80
C SER A 154 -1.11 28.22 6.35
N ASP A 155 -0.56 27.25 7.10
CA ASP A 155 -0.65 25.82 6.77
C ASP A 155 -1.91 25.20 7.40
N LEU A 156 -3.02 25.29 6.67
CA LEU A 156 -4.25 24.52 6.92
C LEU A 156 -4.10 23.03 6.58
N SER A 157 -2.87 22.50 6.70
CA SER A 157 -2.54 21.11 6.44
C SER A 157 -2.95 20.27 7.64
N PHE A 158 -4.00 19.47 7.50
CA PHE A 158 -4.37 18.48 8.52
C PHE A 158 -3.37 17.32 8.60
N VAL A 159 -2.50 17.14 7.60
CA VAL A 159 -1.52 16.04 7.55
C VAL A 159 -0.27 16.41 8.35
N SER A 160 0.20 15.49 9.20
CA SER A 160 1.46 15.63 9.94
C SER A 160 2.63 15.98 9.01
N THR A 161 3.48 16.92 9.41
CA THR A 161 4.67 17.32 8.65
C THR A 161 5.70 16.19 8.54
N GLN A 162 5.55 15.08 9.27
CA GLN A 162 6.36 13.87 9.08
C GLN A 162 6.14 13.22 7.71
N PHE A 163 5.03 13.54 7.03
CA PHE A 163 4.73 13.09 5.67
C PHE A 163 4.99 14.16 4.60
N GLN A 164 5.59 15.28 4.99
CA GLN A 164 5.91 16.39 4.09
C GLN A 164 7.43 16.55 3.97
N ARG A 165 7.86 17.05 2.81
CA ARG A 165 9.26 17.37 2.57
C ARG A 165 9.62 18.67 3.28
N ARG A 166 10.67 18.62 4.12
CA ARG A 166 11.28 19.82 4.72
C ARG A 166 12.23 20.52 3.75
#